data_AF-A0AA39XV63-F1
#
_entry.id   AF-A0AA39XV63-F1
#
_cell.length_a   1.000
_cell.length_b   1.000
_cell.length_c   1.000
_cell.angle_alpha   90.00
_cell.angle_beta   90.00
_cell.angle_gamma   90.00
#
_symmetry.space_group_name_H-M   'P 1'
#
loop_
_entity.id
_entity.type
_entity.pdbx_description
1 polymer ?
#
loop_
_entity_poly.entity_id
_entity_poly.type
_entity_poly.pdbx_seq_one_letter_code
_entity_poly.pdbx_strand_id
1 'polypeptide(L)'
;MAPSHVFKQSLDFAAPVTSVAREAQYNFYGALTPRLVDSAADFIIKRCAGDQPSIVESLSAFIAASTADEQASTHSCWFCIRLTHPTDEYVLPRWHNDGRMFDCSCAQKLPHSKYAVTLLGPPTRLLPTTTEIFNLVQRVVGSGSQHRARVELAEALKGMQTVPLETGQMIRFSWGQEDSPIHSEPDSSDSDRVFVSILFGSEEEIRCMANSRDEVYGTEKIYE
;
A
#
# COMPACT_ATOMS: atom_id res chain seq x y z
N MET A 1 2.02 7.93 22.42
CA MET A 1 2.37 7.73 20.99
C MET A 1 1.11 7.19 20.34
N ALA A 2 0.55 7.90 19.35
CA ALA A 2 -0.66 7.41 18.69
C ALA A 2 -0.27 6.25 17.77
N PRO A 3 -0.78 5.03 18.00
CA PRO A 3 -0.46 3.87 17.16
C PRO A 3 -1.29 3.92 15.87
N SER A 4 -0.71 3.47 14.74
CA SER A 4 -1.34 3.40 13.40
C SER A 4 -2.06 4.67 12.94
N HIS A 5 -1.43 5.45 12.07
CA HIS A 5 -2.08 6.61 11.47
C HIS A 5 -2.86 6.21 10.21
N VAL A 6 -4.15 5.94 10.40
CA VAL A 6 -5.13 6.25 9.34
C VAL A 6 -5.22 7.77 9.30
N PHE A 7 -4.96 8.36 8.14
CA PHE A 7 -5.14 9.79 7.99
C PHE A 7 -6.62 10.09 8.10
N LYS A 8 -6.99 10.89 9.12
CA LYS A 8 -8.38 11.31 9.34
C LYS A 8 -8.95 12.06 8.14
N GLN A 9 -8.10 12.75 7.39
CA GLN A 9 -8.50 13.47 6.19
C GLN A 9 -8.50 12.52 5.01
N SER A 10 -9.68 12.27 4.45
CA SER A 10 -9.80 11.62 3.15
C SER A 10 -9.19 12.54 2.09
N LEU A 11 -8.54 11.94 1.09
CA LEU A 11 -8.23 12.65 -0.14
C LEU A 11 -9.59 12.92 -0.80
N ASP A 12 -10.00 14.18 -0.84
CA ASP A 12 -11.30 14.62 -1.34
C ASP A 12 -11.34 14.49 -2.87
N PHE A 13 -11.52 13.25 -3.37
CA PHE A 13 -11.66 12.96 -4.79
C PHE A 13 -12.96 12.20 -5.06
N ALA A 14 -13.64 12.58 -6.14
CA ALA A 14 -14.69 11.75 -6.73
C ALA A 14 -14.06 10.49 -7.32
N ALA A 15 -14.74 9.33 -7.23
CA ALA A 15 -14.23 8.03 -7.69
C ALA A 15 -13.62 8.13 -9.12
N PRO A 16 -12.28 8.17 -9.26
CA PRO A 16 -11.63 8.57 -10.50
C PRO A 16 -11.61 7.44 -11.53
N VAL A 17 -11.92 6.22 -11.07
CA VAL A 17 -11.98 4.99 -11.84
C VAL A 17 -13.31 4.29 -11.52
N THR A 18 -13.91 3.67 -12.54
CA THR A 18 -15.23 3.02 -12.46
C THR A 18 -15.17 1.51 -12.70
N SER A 19 -14.22 1.03 -13.51
CA SER A 19 -13.96 -0.40 -13.69
C SER A 19 -12.52 -0.66 -14.15
N VAL A 20 -12.02 -1.87 -13.91
CA VAL A 20 -10.78 -2.39 -14.47
C VAL A 20 -11.14 -3.14 -15.75
N ALA A 21 -10.46 -2.84 -16.85
CA ALA A 21 -10.64 -3.55 -18.14
C ALA A 21 -9.57 -4.63 -18.35
N ARG A 22 -8.40 -4.48 -17.73
CA ARG A 22 -7.30 -5.45 -17.76
C ARG A 22 -6.48 -5.38 -16.47
N GLU A 23 -6.26 -6.53 -15.85
CA GLU A 23 -5.34 -6.65 -14.71
C GLU A 23 -3.92 -6.28 -15.12
N ALA A 24 -3.22 -5.57 -14.24
CA ALA A 24 -1.81 -5.24 -14.42
C ALA A 24 -1.24 -4.70 -13.12
N GLN A 25 0.09 -4.68 -13.04
CA GLN A 25 0.83 -3.98 -12.00
C GLN A 25 1.84 -3.02 -12.61
N TYR A 26 1.85 -1.79 -12.12
CA TYR A 26 2.88 -0.80 -12.39
C TYR A 26 3.83 -0.73 -11.20
N ASN A 27 5.13 -0.79 -11.45
CA ASN A 27 6.18 -0.53 -10.48
C ASN A 27 7.13 0.54 -11.01
N PHE A 28 7.52 1.46 -10.12
CA PHE A 28 8.57 2.43 -10.36
C PHE A 28 9.44 2.55 -9.11
N TYR A 29 10.75 2.37 -9.28
CA TYR A 29 11.75 2.57 -8.23
C TYR A 29 12.61 3.74 -8.66
N GLY A 30 12.46 4.93 -8.11
CA GLY A 30 13.18 6.08 -8.63
C GLY A 30 12.87 7.39 -7.92
N ALA A 31 13.49 8.45 -8.44
CA ALA A 31 13.28 9.79 -7.92
C ALA A 31 11.82 10.25 -8.11
N LEU A 32 11.29 10.99 -7.13
CA LEU A 32 10.02 11.69 -7.31
C LEU A 32 10.18 12.78 -8.36
N THR A 33 9.48 12.63 -9.48
CA THR A 33 9.45 13.64 -10.54
C THR A 33 8.01 13.97 -10.90
N PRO A 34 7.72 15.18 -11.43
CA PRO A 34 6.37 15.52 -11.89
C PRO A 34 5.81 14.52 -12.92
N ARG A 35 6.69 13.88 -13.72
CA ARG A 35 6.32 12.89 -14.73
C ARG A 35 5.74 11.59 -14.16
N LEU A 36 6.01 11.28 -12.89
CA LEU A 36 5.52 10.06 -12.26
C LEU A 36 4.00 10.02 -12.22
N VAL A 37 3.36 11.15 -11.90
CA VAL A 37 1.89 11.27 -11.89
C VAL A 37 1.33 11.05 -13.29
N ASP A 38 1.91 11.72 -14.29
CA ASP A 38 1.46 11.60 -15.68
C ASP A 38 1.56 10.16 -16.17
N SER A 39 2.71 9.50 -15.97
CA SER A 39 2.89 8.10 -16.38
C SER A 39 1.96 7.13 -15.64
N ALA A 40 1.79 7.32 -14.33
CA ALA A 40 0.88 6.53 -13.51
C ALA A 40 -0.58 6.68 -13.95
N ALA A 41 -1.02 7.91 -14.23
CA ALA A 41 -2.36 8.18 -14.75
C ALA A 41 -2.57 7.56 -16.13
N ASP A 42 -1.56 7.69 -17.01
CA ASP A 42 -1.52 7.06 -18.32
C ASP A 42 -1.61 5.53 -18.24
N PHE A 43 -0.94 4.91 -17.26
CA PHE A 43 -1.02 3.48 -17.00
C PHE A 43 -2.44 3.04 -16.63
N ILE A 44 -3.10 3.79 -15.74
CA ILE A 44 -4.46 3.51 -15.27
C ILE A 44 -5.46 3.70 -16.41
N ILE A 45 -5.47 4.84 -17.11
CA ILE A 45 -6.50 5.14 -18.13
C ILE A 45 -6.43 4.19 -19.34
N LYS A 46 -5.26 3.62 -19.63
CA LYS A 46 -5.10 2.59 -20.68
C LYS A 46 -5.69 1.23 -20.32
N ARG A 47 -6.02 1.00 -19.03
CA ARG A 47 -6.44 -0.32 -18.50
C ARG A 47 -7.72 -0.27 -17.68
N CYS A 48 -8.28 0.92 -17.46
CA CYS A 48 -9.47 1.12 -16.65
C CYS A 48 -10.42 2.11 -17.34
N ALA A 49 -11.71 2.00 -17.05
CA ALA A 49 -12.67 3.06 -17.37
C ALA A 49 -12.65 4.12 -16.27
N GLY A 50 -12.45 5.38 -16.63
CA GLY A 50 -12.34 6.49 -15.66
C GLY A 50 -12.10 7.83 -16.35
N ASP A 51 -11.83 8.83 -15.53
CA ASP A 51 -11.54 10.20 -15.99
C ASP A 51 -10.07 10.55 -15.70
N GLN A 52 -9.28 10.78 -16.76
CA GLN A 52 -7.84 11.01 -16.62
C GLN A 52 -7.51 12.24 -15.76
N PRO A 53 -8.16 13.41 -15.92
CA PRO A 53 -7.98 14.55 -15.01
C PRO A 53 -8.22 14.19 -13.53
N SER A 54 -9.31 13.49 -13.22
CA SER A 54 -9.61 13.05 -11.85
C SER A 54 -8.56 12.08 -11.31
N ILE A 55 -8.07 11.15 -12.13
CA ILE A 55 -6.96 10.24 -11.76
C ILE A 55 -5.70 11.04 -11.44
N VAL A 56 -5.32 12.00 -12.29
CA VAL A 56 -4.15 12.87 -12.07
C VAL A 56 -4.29 13.65 -10.77
N GLU A 57 -5.47 14.21 -10.50
CA GLU A 57 -5.77 14.93 -9.25
C GLU A 57 -5.63 14.02 -8.03
N SER A 58 -6.25 12.83 -8.04
CA SER A 58 -6.18 11.87 -6.93
C SER A 58 -4.74 11.41 -6.65
N LEU A 59 -3.97 11.09 -7.69
CA LEU A 59 -2.57 10.67 -7.56
C LEU A 59 -1.68 11.81 -7.05
N SER A 60 -1.90 13.04 -7.53
CA SER A 60 -1.18 14.23 -7.07
C SER A 60 -1.46 14.50 -5.60
N ALA A 61 -2.73 14.45 -5.19
CA ALA A 61 -3.15 14.64 -3.81
C ALA A 61 -2.55 13.57 -2.89
N PHE A 62 -2.58 12.30 -3.32
CA PHE A 62 -1.98 11.18 -2.58
C PHE A 62 -0.48 11.36 -2.37
N ILE A 63 0.28 11.66 -3.43
CA ILE A 63 1.73 11.87 -3.35
C ILE A 63 2.04 13.09 -2.47
N ALA A 64 1.34 14.20 -2.65
CA ALA A 64 1.54 15.41 -1.86
C ALA A 64 1.28 15.17 -0.36
N ALA A 65 0.19 14.48 -0.01
CA ALA A 65 -0.14 14.14 1.37
C ALA A 65 0.91 13.19 1.99
N SER A 66 1.34 12.19 1.22
CA SER A 66 2.36 11.23 1.65
C SER A 66 3.72 11.91 1.90
N THR A 67 4.14 12.80 1.00
CA THR A 67 5.39 13.57 1.15
C THR A 67 5.34 14.55 2.33
N ALA A 68 4.19 15.17 2.59
CA ALA A 68 4.02 16.06 3.73
C ALA A 68 4.16 15.33 5.08
N ASP A 69 3.68 14.09 5.18
CA ASP A 69 3.74 13.33 6.43
C ASP A 69 5.09 12.65 6.69
N GLU A 70 5.81 12.22 5.65
CA GLU A 70 7.09 11.53 5.82
C GLU A 70 8.13 12.41 6.55
N GLN A 71 7.97 13.74 6.52
CA GLN A 71 8.81 14.75 7.21
C GLN A 71 10.32 14.65 6.92
N ALA A 72 10.73 13.75 6.01
CA ALA A 72 12.09 13.52 5.58
C ALA A 72 12.24 13.86 4.10
N SER A 73 13.36 14.51 3.75
CA SER A 73 13.75 14.88 2.38
C SER A 73 14.16 13.66 1.55
N THR A 74 13.34 12.62 1.51
CA THR A 74 13.59 11.43 0.72
C THR A 74 13.31 11.75 -0.74
N HIS A 75 14.37 11.76 -1.56
CA HIS A 75 14.28 12.12 -2.97
C HIS A 75 13.82 10.95 -3.86
N SER A 76 13.72 9.74 -3.31
CA SER A 76 13.39 8.51 -4.04
C SER A 76 12.21 7.77 -3.43
N CYS A 77 11.53 6.99 -4.26
CA CYS A 77 10.39 6.18 -3.88
C CYS A 77 10.32 4.85 -4.63
N TRP A 78 9.59 3.92 -4.02
CA TRP A 78 8.94 2.83 -4.75
C TRP A 78 7.45 3.14 -4.85
N PHE A 79 7.00 3.41 -6.07
CA PHE A 79 5.62 3.67 -6.41
C PHE A 79 5.03 2.44 -7.10
N CYS A 80 3.86 1.98 -6.63
CA CYS A 80 3.23 0.75 -7.09
C CYS A 80 1.73 0.96 -7.29
N ILE A 81 1.20 0.52 -8.43
CA ILE A 81 -0.24 0.45 -8.71
C ILE A 81 -0.59 -0.99 -9.06
N ARG A 82 -1.65 -1.53 -8.45
CA ARG A 82 -2.20 -2.85 -8.78
C ARG A 82 -3.65 -2.68 -9.23
N LEU A 83 -3.93 -3.22 -10.42
CA LEU A 83 -5.26 -3.31 -11.02
C LEU A 83 -5.68 -4.78 -10.97
N THR A 84 -6.77 -5.10 -10.30
CA THR A 84 -7.26 -6.48 -10.17
C THR A 84 -8.75 -6.54 -10.47
N HIS A 85 -9.15 -7.63 -11.13
CA HIS A 85 -10.54 -8.01 -11.30
C HIS A 85 -11.13 -8.60 -10.01
N PRO A 86 -12.44 -8.86 -9.97
CA PRO A 86 -13.03 -9.58 -8.87
C PRO A 86 -12.32 -10.93 -8.68
N THR A 87 -11.94 -11.23 -7.45
CA THR A 87 -11.15 -12.42 -7.12
C THR A 87 -11.48 -12.97 -5.75
N ASP A 88 -11.57 -14.29 -5.68
CA ASP A 88 -11.76 -15.02 -4.43
C ASP A 88 -10.44 -15.19 -3.64
N GLU A 89 -9.31 -14.73 -4.20
CA GLU A 89 -7.99 -14.89 -3.58
C GLU A 89 -8.00 -14.37 -2.14
N TYR A 90 -8.73 -13.29 -1.84
CA TYR A 90 -8.72 -12.59 -0.56
C TYR A 90 -9.95 -12.84 0.32
N VAL A 91 -10.84 -13.77 -0.06
CA VAL A 91 -11.99 -14.20 0.78
C VAL A 91 -11.49 -14.68 2.15
N LEU A 92 -10.40 -15.46 2.16
CA LEU A 92 -9.66 -15.74 3.38
C LEU A 92 -8.66 -14.61 3.64
N PRO A 93 -8.80 -13.78 4.69
CA PRO A 93 -7.90 -12.65 4.89
C PRO A 93 -6.45 -13.09 5.10
N ARG A 94 -5.51 -12.26 4.65
CA ARG A 94 -4.07 -12.42 4.86
C ARG A 94 -3.58 -11.38 5.83
N TRP A 95 -3.91 -11.57 7.11
CA TRP A 95 -3.46 -10.69 8.18
C TRP A 95 -1.95 -10.74 8.33
N HIS A 96 -1.32 -9.57 8.23
CA HIS A 96 0.11 -9.41 8.43
C HIS A 96 0.44 -7.97 8.86
N ASN A 97 1.64 -7.79 9.37
CA ASN A 97 2.29 -6.49 9.45
C ASN A 97 3.47 -6.47 8.47
N ASP A 98 3.71 -5.31 7.85
CA ASP A 98 4.86 -5.16 6.97
C ASP A 98 6.16 -5.27 7.77
N GLY A 99 7.02 -6.20 7.35
CA GLY A 99 8.38 -6.33 7.85
C GLY A 99 9.28 -5.18 7.39
N ARG A 100 10.56 -5.25 7.76
CA ARG A 100 11.57 -4.31 7.28
C ARG A 100 11.71 -4.41 5.75
N MET A 101 11.51 -3.30 5.04
CA MET A 101 11.53 -3.26 3.57
C MET A 101 12.95 -3.15 3.00
N PHE A 102 13.84 -2.51 3.74
CA PHE A 102 15.28 -2.43 3.47
C PHE A 102 16.05 -2.13 4.75
N ASP A 103 17.38 -2.35 4.71
CA ASP A 103 18.28 -1.98 5.78
C ASP A 103 18.54 -0.47 5.79
N CYS A 104 17.67 0.26 6.51
CA CYS A 104 17.83 1.69 6.76
C CYS A 104 19.21 2.02 7.35
N SER A 105 19.89 2.98 6.71
CA SER A 105 21.22 3.47 7.12
C SER A 105 21.16 4.85 7.80
N CYS A 106 19.97 5.40 8.02
CA CYS A 106 19.78 6.72 8.59
C CYS A 106 20.39 6.82 10.00
N ALA A 107 21.18 7.87 10.24
CA ALA A 107 21.84 8.13 11.53
C ALA A 107 20.85 8.33 12.68
N GLN A 108 19.66 8.84 12.37
CA GLN A 108 18.48 8.78 13.24
C GLN A 108 17.53 7.74 12.64
N LYS A 109 16.94 6.89 13.48
CA LYS A 109 15.89 5.94 13.08
C LYS A 109 14.62 6.73 12.71
N LEU A 110 14.64 7.41 11.57
CA LEU A 110 13.47 8.06 11.02
C LEU A 110 12.45 6.97 10.67
N PRO A 111 11.17 7.16 11.00
CA PRO A 111 10.14 6.19 10.70
C PRO A 111 9.89 6.18 9.20
N HIS A 112 10.58 5.30 8.48
CA HIS A 112 10.25 5.03 7.09
C HIS A 112 8.84 4.50 7.02
N SER A 113 8.05 5.10 6.14
CA SER A 113 6.66 4.73 6.00
C SER A 113 6.33 4.37 4.56
N LYS A 114 5.40 3.44 4.43
CA LYS A 114 4.68 3.21 3.19
C LYS A 114 3.30 3.82 3.34
N TYR A 115 2.80 4.41 2.28
CA TYR A 115 1.48 4.99 2.22
C TYR A 115 0.68 4.23 1.18
N ALA A 116 -0.63 4.10 1.39
CA ALA A 116 -1.50 3.54 0.37
C ALA A 116 -2.89 4.16 0.36
N VAL A 117 -3.52 4.11 -0.80
CA VAL A 117 -4.91 4.49 -1.04
C VAL A 117 -5.55 3.50 -2.01
N THR A 118 -6.87 3.35 -1.94
CA THR A 118 -7.66 2.60 -2.92
C THR A 118 -8.49 3.58 -3.74
N LEU A 119 -8.29 3.61 -5.05
CA LEU A 119 -8.99 4.52 -5.98
C LEU A 119 -10.31 3.92 -6.49
N LEU A 120 -10.41 2.59 -6.52
CA LEU A 120 -11.60 1.82 -6.87
C LEU A 120 -11.64 0.54 -6.05
N GLY A 121 -12.82 0.13 -5.63
CA GLY A 121 -13.05 -1.10 -4.87
C GLY A 121 -12.90 -0.93 -3.36
N PRO A 122 -13.02 -2.03 -2.60
CA PRO A 122 -12.98 -2.00 -1.15
C PRO A 122 -11.59 -1.59 -0.62
N PRO A 123 -11.54 -0.81 0.49
CA PRO A 123 -10.28 -0.39 1.09
C PRO A 123 -9.56 -1.55 1.79
N THR A 124 -8.25 -1.41 1.99
CA THR A 124 -7.46 -2.35 2.79
C THR A 124 -8.06 -2.51 4.18
N ARG A 125 -8.18 -3.74 4.68
CA ARG A 125 -8.69 -3.98 6.03
C ARG A 125 -7.59 -3.72 7.05
N LEU A 126 -7.92 -3.02 8.13
CA LEU A 126 -7.01 -2.74 9.24
C LEU A 126 -7.60 -3.26 10.55
N LEU A 127 -6.76 -3.85 11.39
CA LEU A 127 -7.11 -4.16 12.78
C LEU A 127 -6.60 -3.07 13.71
N PRO A 128 -7.25 -2.86 14.87
CA PRO A 128 -6.70 -2.01 15.91
C PRO A 128 -5.31 -2.47 16.32
N THR A 129 -4.37 -1.55 16.45
CA THR A 129 -3.02 -1.85 16.91
C THR A 129 -3.03 -2.01 18.43
N THR A 130 -3.26 -3.25 18.89
CA THR A 130 -3.10 -3.63 20.30
C THR A 130 -1.95 -4.63 20.46
N THR A 131 -1.33 -4.62 21.63
CA THR A 131 -0.22 -5.52 21.97
C THR A 131 -0.63 -6.99 21.84
N GLU A 132 -1.89 -7.32 22.16
CA GLU A 132 -2.44 -8.67 22.08
C GLU A 132 -2.50 -9.16 20.63
N ILE A 133 -3.05 -8.34 19.72
CA ILE A 133 -3.18 -8.69 18.31
C ILE A 133 -1.79 -8.76 17.67
N PHE A 134 -0.90 -7.82 17.99
CA PHE A 134 0.49 -7.85 17.51
C PHE A 134 1.21 -9.13 17.91
N ASN A 135 1.16 -9.50 19.20
CA ASN A 135 1.81 -10.71 19.72
C ASN A 135 1.21 -11.99 19.14
N LEU A 136 -0.10 -12.01 18.85
CA LEU A 136 -0.74 -13.13 18.17
C LEU A 136 -0.20 -13.28 16.74
N VAL A 137 -0.18 -12.19 15.95
CA VAL A 137 0.30 -12.20 14.57
C VAL A 137 1.77 -12.64 14.51
N GLN A 138 2.65 -12.05 15.33
CA GLN A 138 4.08 -12.43 15.34
C GLN A 138 4.29 -13.90 15.66
N ARG A 139 3.55 -14.45 16.63
CA ARG A 139 3.65 -15.85 17.03
C ARG A 139 3.23 -16.81 15.91
N VAL A 140 2.13 -16.51 15.24
CA VAL A 140 1.58 -17.40 14.21
C VAL A 140 2.42 -17.32 12.92
N VAL A 141 2.81 -16.11 12.50
CA VAL A 141 3.67 -15.93 11.32
C VAL A 141 5.04 -16.58 11.53
N GLY A 142 5.59 -16.54 12.75
CA GLY A 142 6.90 -17.13 13.07
C GLY A 142 6.93 -18.65 13.26
N SER A 143 5.79 -19.36 13.27
CA SER A 143 5.71 -20.77 13.73
C SER A 143 5.32 -21.79 12.65
N GLY A 144 5.19 -21.40 11.37
CA GLY A 144 4.78 -22.32 10.32
C GLY A 144 4.92 -21.82 8.89
N SER A 145 4.32 -22.55 7.95
CA SER A 145 4.23 -22.12 6.55
C SER A 145 3.26 -20.94 6.41
N GLN A 146 3.49 -20.09 5.40
CA GLN A 146 2.65 -18.90 5.16
C GLN A 146 1.16 -19.25 5.01
N HIS A 147 0.85 -20.37 4.34
CA HIS A 147 -0.55 -20.81 4.17
C HIS A 147 -1.19 -21.21 5.50
N ARG A 148 -0.49 -21.97 6.34
CA ARG A 148 -1.00 -22.37 7.66
C ARG A 148 -1.22 -21.14 8.56
N ALA A 149 -0.25 -20.24 8.58
CA ALA A 149 -0.35 -18.99 9.33
C ALA A 149 -1.56 -18.16 8.90
N ARG A 150 -1.82 -18.09 7.59
CA ARG A 150 -3.00 -17.41 7.03
C ARG A 150 -4.32 -17.99 7.55
N VAL A 151 -4.50 -19.31 7.49
CA VAL A 151 -5.73 -19.98 7.97
C VAL A 151 -5.92 -19.76 9.47
N GLU A 152 -4.85 -19.93 10.26
CA GLU A 152 -4.89 -19.78 11.71
C GLU A 152 -5.22 -18.34 12.13
N LEU A 153 -4.61 -17.33 11.49
CA LEU A 153 -4.93 -15.93 11.75
C LEU A 153 -6.33 -15.55 11.29
N ALA A 154 -6.80 -16.06 10.15
CA ALA A 154 -8.15 -15.78 9.67
C ALA A 154 -9.22 -16.26 10.66
N GLU A 155 -9.04 -17.45 11.25
CA GLU A 155 -9.96 -17.97 12.26
C GLU A 155 -9.79 -17.27 13.62
N ALA A 156 -8.56 -17.07 14.09
CA ALA A 156 -8.31 -16.44 15.39
C ALA A 156 -8.80 -14.97 15.45
N LEU A 157 -8.78 -14.27 14.32
CA LEU A 157 -9.17 -12.86 14.21
C LEU A 157 -10.59 -12.69 13.62
N LYS A 158 -11.32 -13.79 13.45
CA LYS A 158 -12.68 -13.78 12.92
C LYS A 158 -13.62 -13.01 13.83
N GLY A 159 -14.43 -12.14 13.23
CA GLY A 159 -15.40 -11.31 13.96
C GLY A 159 -14.79 -10.13 14.72
N MET A 160 -13.46 -9.94 14.69
CA MET A 160 -12.88 -8.71 15.22
C MET A 160 -13.31 -7.51 14.39
N GLN A 161 -13.66 -6.43 15.08
CA GLN A 161 -14.01 -5.17 14.44
C GLN A 161 -12.75 -4.55 13.80
N THR A 162 -12.83 -4.27 12.50
CA THR A 162 -11.78 -3.56 11.77
C THR A 162 -11.89 -2.06 12.01
N VAL A 163 -10.77 -1.35 11.85
CA VAL A 163 -10.79 0.11 11.76
C VAL A 163 -11.60 0.50 10.53
N PRO A 164 -12.65 1.34 10.67
CA PRO A 164 -13.43 1.77 9.52
C PRO A 164 -12.57 2.66 8.61
N LEU A 165 -12.58 2.37 7.32
CA LEU A 165 -11.96 3.19 6.29
C LEU A 165 -12.99 3.60 5.25
N GLU A 166 -12.96 4.87 4.90
CA GLU A 166 -13.74 5.45 3.81
C GLU A 166 -12.92 5.45 2.52
N THR A 167 -13.61 5.47 1.39
CA THR A 167 -12.97 5.67 0.08
C THR A 167 -12.17 6.96 0.08
N GLY A 168 -10.94 6.91 -0.46
CA GLY A 168 -10.02 8.04 -0.50
C GLY A 168 -9.19 8.24 0.77
N GLN A 169 -9.45 7.50 1.86
CA GLN A 169 -8.58 7.57 3.04
C GLN A 169 -7.23 6.90 2.77
N MET A 170 -6.18 7.62 3.16
CA MET A 170 -4.81 7.16 3.09
C MET A 170 -4.42 6.39 4.36
N ILE A 171 -3.67 5.32 4.18
CA ILE A 171 -3.13 4.49 5.27
C ILE A 171 -1.63 4.70 5.33
N ARG A 172 -1.09 4.95 6.52
CA ARG A 172 0.35 4.89 6.82
C ARG A 172 0.72 3.53 7.40
N PHE A 173 1.72 2.88 6.81
CA PHE A 173 2.37 1.69 7.34
C PHE A 173 3.77 2.07 7.83
N SER A 174 3.95 2.16 9.16
CA SER A 174 5.25 2.32 9.81
C SER A 174 6.01 0.99 9.84
N TRP A 175 6.39 0.50 8.67
CA TRP A 175 6.91 -0.85 8.47
C TRP A 175 8.07 -1.18 9.44
N GLY A 176 8.10 -2.42 9.91
CA GLY A 176 9.11 -2.90 10.86
C GLY A 176 9.08 -2.25 12.25
N GLN A 177 8.09 -1.39 12.56
CA GLN A 177 7.85 -0.86 13.90
C GLN A 177 6.70 -1.61 14.60
N GLU A 178 6.66 -1.52 15.93
CA GLU A 178 5.58 -2.11 16.75
C GLU A 178 4.21 -1.46 16.48
N ASP A 179 4.19 -0.22 15.99
CA ASP A 179 2.96 0.51 15.68
C ASP A 179 2.48 0.33 14.23
N SER A 180 3.18 -0.50 13.43
CA SER A 180 2.79 -0.85 12.07
C SER A 180 1.41 -1.52 12.07
N PRO A 181 0.45 -1.05 11.25
CA PRO A 181 -0.90 -1.58 11.28
C PRO A 181 -0.92 -3.03 10.77
N ILE A 182 -1.66 -3.86 11.49
CA ILE A 182 -1.98 -5.22 11.05
C ILE A 182 -3.10 -5.11 10.03
N HIS A 183 -2.85 -5.62 8.84
CA HIS A 183 -3.70 -5.38 7.69
C HIS A 183 -3.85 -6.61 6.80
N SER A 184 -4.86 -6.56 5.95
CA SER A 184 -5.16 -7.57 4.94
C SER A 184 -5.80 -6.89 3.74
N GLU A 185 -5.64 -7.48 2.56
CA GLU A 185 -6.55 -7.20 1.46
C GLU A 185 -8.01 -7.47 1.88
N PRO A 186 -8.97 -6.67 1.38
CA PRO A 186 -10.38 -6.94 1.56
C PRO A 186 -10.84 -8.13 0.71
N ASP A 187 -12.00 -8.69 1.05
CA ASP A 187 -12.74 -9.51 0.09
C ASP A 187 -13.11 -8.63 -1.11
N SER A 188 -12.70 -9.05 -2.29
CA SER A 188 -12.95 -8.36 -3.56
C SER A 188 -13.54 -9.33 -4.58
N SER A 189 -14.30 -10.34 -4.14
CA SER A 189 -14.92 -11.35 -5.00
C SER A 189 -15.97 -10.79 -5.96
N ASP A 190 -16.52 -9.61 -5.69
CA ASP A 190 -17.58 -8.97 -6.47
C ASP A 190 -17.19 -7.59 -7.03
N SER A 191 -15.94 -7.16 -6.87
CA SER A 191 -15.51 -5.81 -7.23
C SER A 191 -14.11 -5.77 -7.84
N ASP A 192 -13.94 -4.98 -8.90
CA ASP A 192 -12.62 -4.54 -9.34
C ASP A 192 -11.92 -3.74 -8.23
N ARG A 193 -10.59 -3.73 -8.23
CA ARG A 193 -9.80 -2.96 -7.27
C ARG A 193 -8.59 -2.27 -7.91
N VAL A 194 -8.44 -0.98 -7.60
CA VAL A 194 -7.28 -0.17 -7.98
C VAL A 194 -6.59 0.30 -6.71
N PHE A 195 -5.49 -0.38 -6.37
CA PHE A 195 -4.70 -0.10 -5.17
C PHE A 195 -3.41 0.64 -5.54
N VAL A 196 -3.13 1.73 -4.85
CA VAL A 196 -1.94 2.56 -5.06
C VAL A 196 -1.14 2.61 -3.77
N SER A 197 0.18 2.46 -3.86
CA SER A 197 1.07 2.65 -2.73
C SER A 197 2.36 3.34 -3.10
N ILE A 198 2.92 4.06 -2.14
CA ILE A 198 4.23 4.70 -2.25
C ILE A 198 5.05 4.42 -0.98
N LEU A 199 6.29 4.02 -1.15
CA LEU A 199 7.25 3.89 -0.07
C LEU A 199 8.41 4.84 -0.35
N PHE A 200 8.82 5.62 0.66
CA PHE A 200 9.94 6.55 0.53
C PHE A 200 11.24 5.99 1.11
N GLY A 201 12.36 6.41 0.54
CA GLY A 201 13.70 6.08 1.01
C GLY A 201 14.77 6.96 0.38
N SER A 202 16.02 6.81 0.85
CA SER A 202 17.17 7.38 0.15
C SER A 202 17.32 6.74 -1.24
N GLU A 203 18.09 7.38 -2.11
CA GLU A 203 18.39 6.78 -3.43
C GLU A 203 19.08 5.42 -3.27
N GLU A 204 20.03 5.30 -2.34
CA GLU A 204 20.74 4.06 -2.04
C GLU A 204 19.78 2.95 -1.56
N GLU A 205 18.85 3.29 -0.66
CA GLU A 205 17.85 2.36 -0.13
C GLU A 205 16.91 1.86 -1.25
N ILE A 206 16.40 2.77 -2.09
CA ILE A 206 15.51 2.42 -3.20
C ILE A 206 16.27 1.65 -4.29
N ARG A 207 17.55 1.97 -4.57
CA ARG A 207 18.40 1.18 -5.48
C ARG A 207 18.65 -0.22 -4.95
N CYS A 208 18.96 -0.36 -3.67
CA CYS A 208 19.13 -1.67 -3.02
C CYS A 208 17.85 -2.51 -3.17
N MET A 209 16.70 -1.89 -2.89
CA MET A 209 15.41 -2.54 -3.01
C MET A 209 15.08 -2.94 -4.45
N ALA A 210 15.35 -2.09 -5.44
CA ALA A 210 15.17 -2.40 -6.85
C ALA A 210 16.04 -3.60 -7.26
N ASN A 211 17.33 -3.58 -6.91
CA ASN A 211 18.26 -4.67 -7.22
C ASN A 211 17.81 -6.00 -6.61
N SER A 212 17.31 -6.00 -5.36
CA SER A 212 16.81 -7.21 -4.68
C SER A 212 15.59 -7.85 -5.35
N ARG A 213 14.92 -7.12 -6.24
CA ARG A 213 13.70 -7.52 -6.95
C ARG A 213 13.93 -7.67 -8.46
N ASP A 214 15.18 -7.68 -8.91
CA ASP A 214 15.57 -7.70 -10.31
C ASP A 214 15.00 -6.53 -11.14
N GLU A 215 14.81 -5.38 -10.47
CA GLU A 215 14.27 -4.15 -11.05
C GLU A 215 15.37 -3.11 -11.30
N VAL A 216 15.12 -2.19 -12.22
CA VAL A 216 16.07 -1.13 -12.60
C VAL A 216 15.61 0.21 -12.06
N TYR A 217 16.47 0.85 -11.25
CA TYR A 217 16.20 2.20 -10.74
C TYR A 217 15.99 3.22 -11.87
N GLY A 218 14.98 4.07 -11.72
CA GLY A 218 14.55 5.07 -12.69
C GLY A 218 13.76 4.50 -13.87
N THR A 219 13.46 3.20 -13.87
CA THR A 219 12.70 2.55 -14.94
C THR A 219 11.31 2.17 -14.47
N GLU A 220 10.32 2.46 -15.31
CA GLU A 220 8.93 2.06 -15.12
C GLU A 220 8.73 0.65 -15.66
N LYS A 221 8.02 -0.19 -14.91
CA LYS A 221 7.82 -1.59 -15.22
C LYS A 221 6.35 -1.93 -15.11
N ILE A 222 5.84 -2.57 -16.14
CA ILE A 222 4.45 -3.02 -16.21
C ILE A 222 4.46 -4.54 -16.31
N TYR A 223 3.71 -5.16 -15.41
CA TYR A 223 3.44 -6.59 -15.36
C TYR A 223 1.99 -6.81 -15.75
N GLU A 224 1.73 -7.77 -16.65
CA GLU A 224 0.41 -8.13 -17.14
C GLU A 224 0.19 -9.64 -16.97
#